data_AF-A0A956KJV9-F1
#
_entry.id   AF-A0A956KJV9-F1
#
_cell.length_a   1.000
_cell.length_b   1.000
_cell.length_c   1.000
_cell.angle_alpha   90.00
_cell.angle_beta   90.00
_cell.angle_gamma   90.00
#
_symmetry.space_group_name_H-M   'P 1'
#
loop_
_entity.id
_entity.type
_entity.pdbx_description
1 polymer ?
#
loop_
_entity_poly.entity_id
_entity_poly.type
_entity_poly.pdbx_seq_one_letter_code
_entity_poly.pdbx_strand_id
1 'polypeptide(L)'
;DVASGAWTLLDGGGGNDKPISNSWADLLYDGAGNRLLLWSGHEDSQLGNNNAVWAYDLGGGGWSQLEIGDVYNAPANGFCDFPADFVVPDLAAPERRNAGAAVLDDGGNMLIFGGKTDCGLINDVWSWSLAEGDWQERSPATSGEICLRASAMCQTMCF
;
A
#
# COMPACT_ATOMS: atom_id res chain seq x y z
N ASP A 1 -26.71 -3.78 -2.22
CA ASP A 1 -27.75 -3.09 -3.01
C ASP A 1 -28.23 -1.88 -2.22
N VAL A 2 -28.08 -0.67 -2.77
CA VAL A 2 -28.42 0.58 -2.08
C VAL A 2 -29.94 0.76 -1.95
N ALA A 3 -30.73 0.23 -2.88
CA ALA A 3 -32.19 0.34 -2.84
C ALA A 3 -32.80 -0.58 -1.78
N SER A 4 -32.29 -1.81 -1.64
CA SER A 4 -32.80 -2.78 -0.66
C SER A 4 -32.03 -2.83 0.66
N GLY A 5 -30.82 -2.25 0.72
CA GLY A 5 -29.90 -2.41 1.85
C GLY A 5 -29.33 -3.83 1.98
N ALA A 6 -29.60 -4.72 1.02
CA ALA A 6 -29.12 -6.09 1.06
C ALA A 6 -27.61 -6.16 0.81
N TRP A 7 -26.93 -6.97 1.62
CA TRP A 7 -25.51 -7.27 1.47
C TRP A 7 -25.32 -8.55 0.66
N THR A 8 -24.33 -8.52 -0.22
CA THR A 8 -23.87 -9.69 -0.98
C THR A 8 -22.39 -9.90 -0.67
N LEU A 9 -22.04 -11.12 -0.28
CA LEU A 9 -20.64 -11.51 -0.14
C LEU A 9 -20.04 -11.72 -1.53
N LEU A 10 -18.99 -10.98 -1.87
CA LEU A 10 -18.30 -11.10 -3.16
C LEU A 10 -17.10 -12.06 -3.08
N ASP A 11 -16.32 -12.03 -1.99
CA ASP A 11 -15.24 -12.98 -1.71
C ASP A 11 -15.23 -13.36 -0.23
N GLY A 12 -14.97 -14.64 0.08
CA GLY A 12 -14.97 -15.17 1.46
C GLY A 12 -13.69 -14.93 2.25
N GLY A 13 -12.67 -14.29 1.67
CA GLY A 13 -11.33 -14.19 2.26
C GLY A 13 -10.56 -15.52 2.25
N GLY A 14 -9.36 -15.53 2.83
CA GLY A 14 -8.48 -16.72 2.96
C GLY A 14 -7.87 -17.25 1.65
N GLY A 15 -6.59 -17.62 1.67
CA GLY A 15 -5.83 -18.03 0.49
C GLY A 15 -4.51 -17.27 0.38
N ASN A 16 -3.65 -17.68 -0.54
CA ASN A 16 -2.34 -17.06 -0.76
C ASN A 16 -2.32 -16.15 -2.00
N ASP A 17 -3.45 -16.05 -2.70
CA ASP A 17 -3.65 -15.35 -3.97
C ASP A 17 -4.52 -14.08 -3.82
N LYS A 18 -4.62 -13.58 -2.59
CA LYS A 18 -5.43 -12.41 -2.22
C LYS A 18 -4.77 -11.63 -1.08
N PRO A 19 -5.18 -10.38 -0.83
CA PRO A 19 -4.67 -9.62 0.31
C PRO A 19 -4.88 -10.39 1.62
N ILE A 20 -3.87 -10.37 2.49
CA ILE A 20 -4.01 -10.80 3.89
C ILE A 20 -4.96 -9.84 4.64
N SER A 21 -5.30 -10.14 5.89
CA SER A 21 -6.04 -9.21 6.74
C SER A 21 -5.38 -7.85 6.70
N ASN A 22 -6.15 -6.82 6.35
CA ASN A 22 -5.64 -5.49 6.09
C ASN A 22 -6.64 -4.44 6.59
N SER A 23 -6.13 -3.48 7.35
CA SER A 23 -6.91 -2.38 7.94
C SER A 23 -6.30 -1.03 7.56
N TRP A 24 -7.10 0.03 7.56
CA TRP A 24 -6.66 1.39 7.17
C TRP A 24 -6.07 1.50 5.76
N ALA A 25 -6.41 0.55 4.88
CA ALA A 25 -6.12 0.60 3.46
C ALA A 25 -7.05 1.58 2.73
N ASP A 26 -6.59 2.11 1.61
CA ASP A 26 -7.42 2.85 0.68
C ASP A 26 -8.05 1.89 -0.34
N LEU A 27 -9.37 2.00 -0.54
CA LEU A 27 -10.11 1.21 -1.53
C LEU A 27 -10.69 2.16 -2.58
N LEU A 28 -10.29 1.95 -3.84
CA LEU A 28 -10.69 2.76 -4.97
C LEU A 28 -11.51 1.93 -5.97
N TYR A 29 -12.41 2.57 -6.70
CA TYR A 29 -13.14 1.94 -7.79
C TYR A 29 -12.57 2.37 -9.14
N ASP A 30 -12.07 1.40 -9.90
CA ASP A 30 -11.69 1.56 -11.30
C ASP A 30 -12.89 1.14 -12.18
N GLY A 31 -13.66 2.15 -12.61
CA GLY A 31 -14.85 1.94 -13.42
C GLY A 31 -14.56 1.44 -14.83
N ALA A 32 -13.40 1.80 -15.41
CA ALA A 32 -13.01 1.36 -16.75
C ALA A 32 -12.65 -0.14 -16.75
N GLY A 33 -11.95 -0.59 -15.71
CA GLY A 33 -11.61 -2.00 -15.49
C GLY A 33 -12.70 -2.83 -14.82
N ASN A 34 -13.80 -2.21 -14.36
CA ASN A 34 -14.82 -2.84 -13.50
C ASN A 34 -14.20 -3.62 -12.33
N ARG A 35 -13.29 -2.97 -11.59
CA ARG A 35 -12.54 -3.59 -10.49
C ARG A 35 -12.36 -2.64 -9.31
N LEU A 36 -12.07 -3.20 -8.15
CA LEU A 36 -11.61 -2.44 -6.99
C LEU A 36 -10.09 -2.47 -6.95
N LEU A 37 -9.46 -1.37 -6.54
CA LEU A 37 -8.05 -1.29 -6.21
C LEU A 37 -7.91 -1.12 -4.71
N LEU A 38 -7.08 -1.96 -4.08
CA LEU A 38 -6.74 -1.86 -2.67
C LEU A 38 -5.27 -1.45 -2.57
N TRP A 39 -5.02 -0.33 -1.90
CA TRP A 39 -3.69 0.23 -1.70
C TRP A 39 -3.36 0.31 -0.22
N SER A 40 -2.15 -0.15 0.13
CA SER A 40 -1.53 0.02 1.45
C SER A 40 -2.33 -0.56 2.61
N GLY A 41 -1.95 -0.21 3.84
CA GLY A 41 -2.69 -0.52 5.06
C GLY A 41 -1.81 -1.20 6.10
N HIS A 42 -2.45 -1.71 7.15
CA HIS A 42 -1.80 -2.46 8.22
C HIS A 42 -2.34 -3.88 8.26
N GLU A 43 -1.45 -4.84 7.99
CA GLU A 43 -1.71 -6.27 7.98
C GLU A 43 -1.30 -6.98 9.27
N ASP A 44 -1.91 -8.13 9.54
CA ASP A 44 -1.57 -8.98 10.71
C ASP A 44 -0.36 -9.90 10.45
N SER A 45 0.43 -9.60 9.42
CA SER A 45 1.68 -10.32 9.10
C SER A 45 2.86 -9.72 9.87
N GLN A 46 4.05 -10.32 9.69
CA GLN A 46 5.29 -9.77 10.25
C GLN A 46 5.69 -8.42 9.64
N LEU A 47 5.17 -8.07 8.47
CA LEU A 47 5.46 -6.81 7.78
C LEU A 47 4.75 -5.61 8.42
N GLY A 48 3.53 -5.80 8.96
CA GLY A 48 2.75 -4.73 9.58
C GLY A 48 2.20 -3.75 8.54
N ASN A 49 2.82 -2.57 8.39
CA ASN A 49 2.43 -1.66 7.30
C ASN A 49 2.73 -2.28 5.93
N ASN A 50 1.91 -2.05 4.92
CA ASN A 50 2.21 -2.49 3.55
C ASN A 50 2.06 -1.35 2.52
N ASN A 51 2.63 -1.57 1.35
CA ASN A 51 2.54 -0.73 0.14
C ASN A 51 2.23 -1.62 -1.08
N ALA A 52 1.47 -2.70 -0.88
CA ALA A 52 1.03 -3.52 -2.00
C ALA A 52 -0.14 -2.82 -2.72
N VAL A 53 -0.27 -3.11 -4.01
CA VAL A 53 -1.47 -2.79 -4.80
C VAL A 53 -2.12 -4.10 -5.22
N TRP A 54 -3.39 -4.24 -4.88
CA TRP A 54 -4.21 -5.38 -5.27
C TRP A 54 -5.41 -4.92 -6.09
N ALA A 55 -5.83 -5.74 -7.04
CA ALA A 55 -7.07 -5.55 -7.78
C ALA A 55 -8.06 -6.68 -7.52
N TYR A 56 -9.32 -6.34 -7.30
CA TYR A 56 -10.44 -7.28 -7.24
C TYR A 56 -11.37 -7.09 -8.44
N ASP A 57 -11.45 -8.09 -9.31
CA ASP A 57 -12.33 -8.06 -10.49
C ASP A 57 -13.80 -8.30 -10.10
N LEU A 58 -14.65 -7.30 -10.34
CA LEU A 58 -16.09 -7.36 -10.05
C LEU A 58 -16.86 -8.18 -11.10
N GLY A 59 -16.22 -8.57 -12.21
CA GLY A 59 -16.73 -9.50 -13.21
C GLY A 59 -16.59 -10.98 -12.81
N GLY A 60 -15.98 -11.29 -11.67
CA GLY A 60 -15.83 -12.65 -11.14
C GLY A 60 -14.43 -13.25 -11.26
N GLY A 61 -13.43 -12.49 -11.70
CA GLY A 61 -12.02 -12.94 -11.80
C GLY A 61 -11.26 -13.01 -10.46
N GLY A 62 -11.81 -12.46 -9.38
CA GLY A 62 -11.19 -12.51 -8.05
C GLY A 62 -10.05 -11.51 -7.85
N TRP A 63 -9.16 -11.80 -6.91
CA TRP A 63 -8.02 -10.95 -6.57
C TRP A 63 -6.81 -11.18 -7.48
N SER A 64 -6.06 -10.12 -7.73
CA SER A 64 -4.74 -10.16 -8.38
C SER A 64 -3.81 -9.14 -7.73
N GLN A 65 -2.55 -9.52 -7.52
CA GLN A 65 -1.53 -8.61 -7.03
C GLN A 65 -0.94 -7.84 -8.21
N LEU A 66 -0.99 -6.51 -8.14
CA LEU A 66 -0.46 -5.61 -9.16
C LEU A 66 0.91 -5.06 -8.77
N GLU A 67 1.11 -4.82 -7.47
CA GLU A 67 2.38 -4.37 -6.87
C GLU A 67 2.65 -5.17 -5.59
N ILE A 68 3.90 -5.60 -5.41
CA ILE A 68 4.33 -6.34 -4.22
C ILE A 68 4.71 -5.38 -3.10
N GLY A 69 5.45 -4.32 -3.43
CA GLY A 69 5.99 -3.37 -2.47
C GLY A 69 7.15 -3.94 -1.64
N ASP A 70 7.30 -3.40 -0.43
CA ASP A 70 8.35 -3.78 0.52
C ASP A 70 8.17 -5.23 0.99
N VAL A 71 9.28 -5.98 1.07
CA VAL A 71 9.26 -7.38 1.50
C VAL A 71 9.91 -7.53 2.86
N TYR A 72 9.24 -8.22 3.79
CA TYR A 72 9.80 -8.55 5.11
C TYR A 72 11.15 -9.29 5.00
N ASN A 73 12.13 -8.88 5.81
CA ASN A 73 13.50 -9.42 5.77
C ASN A 73 14.05 -9.83 7.14
N ALA A 74 13.90 -8.97 8.15
CA ALA A 74 14.47 -9.20 9.48
C ALA A 74 13.45 -8.91 10.59
N PRO A 75 13.54 -9.57 11.76
CA PRO A 75 12.62 -9.30 12.87
C PRO A 75 12.83 -7.91 13.48
N ALA A 76 11.79 -7.35 14.08
CA ALA A 76 11.89 -6.15 14.89
C ALA A 76 12.80 -6.38 16.13
N ASN A 77 13.53 -5.34 16.54
CA ASN A 77 14.32 -5.35 17.78
C ASN A 77 13.41 -5.28 19.03
N GLY A 78 12.21 -4.71 18.88
CA GLY A 78 11.25 -4.52 19.96
C GLY A 78 9.95 -3.86 19.47
N PHE A 79 9.09 -3.48 20.42
CA PHE A 79 7.85 -2.78 20.08
C PHE A 79 8.17 -1.41 19.46
N CYS A 80 7.80 -1.21 18.19
CA CYS A 80 8.12 -0.02 17.40
C CYS A 80 9.63 0.28 17.29
N ASP A 81 10.48 -0.73 17.41
CA ASP A 81 11.93 -0.63 17.19
C ASP A 81 12.31 -1.63 16.10
N PHE A 82 12.61 -1.09 14.92
CA PHE A 82 12.90 -1.85 13.72
C PHE A 82 14.34 -1.62 13.27
N PRO A 83 15.11 -2.69 12.98
CA PRO A 83 16.43 -2.53 12.40
C PRO A 83 16.33 -1.96 10.99
N ALA A 84 17.40 -1.37 10.48
CA ALA A 84 17.41 -0.80 9.13
C ALA A 84 17.06 -1.85 8.06
N ASP A 85 17.48 -3.11 8.23
CA ASP A 85 17.21 -4.21 7.32
C ASP A 85 15.91 -4.98 7.63
N PHE A 86 14.97 -4.40 8.40
CA PHE A 86 13.66 -5.02 8.68
C PHE A 86 12.91 -5.44 7.40
N VAL A 87 13.06 -4.66 6.33
CA VAL A 87 12.54 -4.99 4.98
C VAL A 87 13.62 -4.93 3.91
N VAL A 88 13.38 -5.60 2.79
CA VAL A 88 13.93 -5.23 1.48
C VAL A 88 12.96 -4.20 0.87
N PRO A 89 13.32 -2.91 0.82
CA PRO A 89 12.40 -1.88 0.32
C PRO A 89 12.33 -1.88 -1.21
N ASP A 90 11.14 -1.63 -1.75
CA ASP A 90 11.00 -1.24 -3.15
C ASP A 90 11.16 0.28 -3.29
N LEU A 91 12.35 0.71 -3.69
CA LEU A 91 12.69 2.13 -3.84
C LEU A 91 12.01 2.81 -5.04
N ALA A 92 11.38 2.05 -5.95
CA ALA A 92 10.60 2.60 -7.05
C ALA A 92 9.15 2.91 -6.65
N ALA A 93 8.66 2.34 -5.56
CA ALA A 93 7.32 2.53 -5.02
C ALA A 93 7.31 3.43 -3.76
N PRO A 94 6.16 4.03 -3.40
CA PRO A 94 6.00 4.68 -2.11
C PRO A 94 6.24 3.68 -0.98
N GLU A 95 6.88 4.11 0.12
CA GLU A 95 7.07 3.26 1.30
C GLU A 95 5.76 2.71 1.88
N ARG A 96 5.81 1.53 2.49
CA ARG A 96 4.71 0.97 3.29
C ARG A 96 4.14 1.98 4.28
N ARG A 97 2.82 2.10 4.27
CA ARG A 97 2.07 3.12 5.02
C ARG A 97 0.63 2.66 5.24
N ASN A 98 -0.10 3.37 6.09
CA ASN A 98 -1.54 3.17 6.25
C ASN A 98 -2.24 4.50 6.51
N ALA A 99 -3.58 4.49 6.51
CA ALA A 99 -4.40 5.65 6.87
C ALA A 99 -4.05 6.92 6.07
N GLY A 100 -3.71 6.74 4.80
CA GLY A 100 -3.44 7.81 3.86
C GLY A 100 -4.71 8.33 3.19
N ALA A 101 -4.52 9.02 2.08
CA ALA A 101 -5.59 9.32 1.14
C ALA A 101 -5.18 8.88 -0.26
N ALA A 102 -6.10 8.24 -0.97
CA ALA A 102 -5.92 7.89 -2.37
C ALA A 102 -7.13 8.31 -3.23
N VAL A 103 -6.87 8.69 -4.47
CA VAL A 103 -7.89 8.97 -5.49
C VAL A 103 -7.48 8.33 -6.82
N LEU A 104 -8.46 7.95 -7.63
CA LEU A 104 -8.24 7.51 -9.01
C LEU A 104 -8.77 8.59 -9.95
N ASP A 105 -7.95 9.10 -10.86
CA ASP A 105 -8.38 10.07 -11.85
C ASP A 105 -8.98 9.42 -13.10
N ASP A 106 -9.64 10.23 -13.95
CA ASP A 106 -10.26 9.77 -15.20
C ASP A 106 -9.24 9.27 -16.23
N GLY A 107 -7.96 9.59 -16.06
CA GLY A 107 -6.86 9.13 -16.89
C GLY A 107 -6.32 7.76 -16.48
N GLY A 108 -6.85 7.18 -15.40
CA GLY A 108 -6.37 5.91 -14.85
C GLY A 108 -5.08 6.04 -14.05
N ASN A 109 -4.85 7.19 -13.41
CA ASN A 109 -3.76 7.34 -12.45
C ASN A 109 -4.32 7.31 -11.03
N MET A 110 -3.77 6.44 -10.20
CA MET A 110 -3.98 6.49 -8.76
C MET A 110 -3.02 7.52 -8.17
N LEU A 111 -3.53 8.55 -7.50
CA LEU A 111 -2.74 9.50 -6.73
C LEU A 111 -2.90 9.21 -5.25
N ILE A 112 -1.79 9.21 -4.52
CA ILE A 112 -1.78 9.01 -3.07
C ILE A 112 -1.13 10.20 -2.37
N PHE A 113 -1.53 10.44 -1.13
CA PHE A 113 -0.91 11.41 -0.26
C PHE A 113 -0.86 10.92 1.18
N GLY A 114 0.32 11.08 1.78
CA GLY A 114 0.52 10.93 3.22
C GLY A 114 0.18 9.56 3.79
N GLY A 115 -0.21 9.56 5.06
CA GLY A 115 -0.45 8.37 5.88
C GLY A 115 0.55 8.25 7.03
N LYS A 116 0.49 7.11 7.73
CA LYS A 116 1.39 6.76 8.82
C LYS A 116 2.32 5.61 8.39
N THR A 117 3.62 5.85 8.48
CA THR A 117 4.69 4.88 8.25
C THR A 117 5.20 4.32 9.58
N ASP A 118 6.34 3.63 9.57
CA ASP A 118 7.04 3.24 10.79
C ASP A 118 7.77 4.42 11.45
N CYS A 119 8.07 5.48 10.70
CA CYS A 119 8.79 6.67 11.18
C CYS A 119 7.92 7.91 11.39
N GLY A 120 6.60 7.77 11.35
CA GLY A 120 5.65 8.82 11.70
C GLY A 120 4.67 9.13 10.58
N LEU A 121 4.23 10.39 10.50
CA LEU A 121 3.35 10.83 9.42
C LEU A 121 4.19 11.26 8.23
N ILE A 122 3.83 10.78 7.04
CA ILE A 122 4.49 11.13 5.78
C ILE A 122 3.67 12.18 5.03
N ASN A 123 4.33 12.96 4.18
CA ASN A 123 3.72 14.07 3.44
C ASN A 123 4.13 14.12 1.96
N ASP A 124 4.55 12.99 1.41
CA ASP A 124 4.86 12.82 0.00
C ASP A 124 3.59 12.68 -0.85
N VAL A 125 3.76 12.83 -2.17
CA VAL A 125 2.74 12.55 -3.18
C VAL A 125 3.34 11.62 -4.22
N TRP A 126 2.64 10.53 -4.50
CA TRP A 126 2.98 9.58 -5.56
C TRP A 126 1.80 9.39 -6.50
N SER A 127 2.12 9.04 -7.75
CA SER A 127 1.11 8.57 -8.71
C SER A 127 1.48 7.22 -9.28
N TRP A 128 0.50 6.35 -9.51
CA TRP A 128 0.64 5.05 -10.15
C TRP A 128 -0.25 4.96 -11.38
N SER A 129 0.33 4.60 -12.52
CA SER A 129 -0.40 4.48 -13.80
C SER A 129 -1.00 3.09 -13.94
N LEU A 130 -2.32 2.97 -14.11
CA LEU A 130 -2.99 1.68 -14.37
C LEU A 130 -2.52 1.01 -15.68
N ALA A 131 -2.05 1.80 -16.64
CA ALA A 131 -1.63 1.31 -17.95
C ALA A 131 -0.19 0.80 -17.94
N GLU A 132 0.70 1.47 -17.21
CA GLU A 132 2.13 1.15 -17.17
C GLU A 132 2.45 0.18 -16.02
N GLY A 133 1.72 0.28 -14.92
CA GLY A 133 1.97 -0.52 -13.73
C GLY A 133 3.08 0.04 -12.83
N ASP A 134 3.51 1.28 -13.04
CA ASP A 134 4.66 1.86 -12.35
C ASP A 134 4.31 3.11 -11.52
N TRP A 135 5.04 3.27 -10.42
CA TRP A 135 4.97 4.43 -9.54
C TRP A 135 5.86 5.58 -10.02
N GLN A 136 5.39 6.80 -9.79
CA GLN A 136 6.14 8.04 -10.03
C GLN A 136 6.02 8.95 -8.82
N GLU A 137 7.17 9.37 -8.28
CA GLU A 137 7.21 10.38 -7.23
C GLU A 137 6.85 11.75 -7.81
N ARG A 138 5.86 12.42 -7.19
CA ARG A 138 5.37 13.73 -7.63
C ARG A 138 5.79 14.84 -6.67
N SER A 139 5.92 14.51 -5.40
CA SER A 139 6.47 15.38 -4.35
C SER A 139 7.20 14.51 -3.33
N PRO A 140 8.52 14.67 -3.14
CA PRO A 140 9.28 13.86 -2.20
C PRO A 140 8.85 14.15 -0.76
N ALA A 141 9.07 13.17 0.11
CA ALA A 141 8.84 13.32 1.53
C ALA A 141 9.77 14.36 2.14
N THR A 142 9.26 15.10 3.13
CA THR A 142 10.10 15.97 3.99
C THR A 142 10.03 15.55 5.46
N SER A 143 9.22 14.53 5.78
CA SER A 143 9.05 13.94 7.10
C SER A 143 8.49 12.52 6.96
N GLY A 144 8.75 11.66 7.95
CA GLY A 144 8.11 10.35 8.09
C GLY A 144 8.64 9.24 7.17
N GLU A 145 9.58 9.53 6.28
CA GLU A 145 10.21 8.52 5.41
C GLU A 145 11.32 7.75 6.15
N ILE A 146 11.45 6.45 5.88
CA ILE A 146 12.54 5.65 6.45
C ILE A 146 13.89 6.10 5.92
N CYS A 147 14.88 5.96 6.79
CA CYS A 147 16.23 6.37 6.51
C CYS A 147 16.86 5.64 5.30
N LEU A 148 16.46 4.40 4.97
CA LEU A 148 16.93 3.69 3.77
C LEU A 148 16.51 4.35 2.44
N ARG A 149 15.42 5.12 2.42
CA ARG A 149 14.95 5.85 1.24
C ARG A 149 15.58 7.24 1.14
N ALA A 150 15.85 7.87 2.29
CA ALA A 150 16.49 9.17 2.36
C ALA A 150 18.04 9.14 2.28
N SER A 151 18.69 8.03 2.65
CA SER A 151 20.16 7.95 2.77
C SER A 151 20.71 6.53 2.63
N ALA A 152 21.82 6.40 1.89
CA ALA A 152 22.58 5.15 1.77
C ALA A 152 23.39 4.77 3.03
N MET A 153 23.53 5.67 4.01
CA MET A 153 24.30 5.44 5.25
C MET A 153 23.38 5.22 6.46
N CYS A 154 22.39 4.35 6.28
CA CYS A 154 21.37 4.14 7.29
C CYS A 154 21.80 3.18 8.40
N GLN A 155 21.65 3.58 9.66
CA GLN A 155 22.01 2.74 10.83
C GLN A 155 20.77 2.24 11.59
N THR A 156 19.69 3.02 11.60
CA THR A 156 18.39 2.70 12.21
C THR A 156 17.28 3.04 11.22
N MET A 157 16.13 2.36 11.29
CA MET A 157 15.04 2.58 10.34
C MET A 157 14.52 4.02 10.35
N CYS A 158 14.42 4.64 11.53
CA CYS A 158 13.97 6.02 11.72
C CYS A 158 15.09 6.90 12.28
N PHE A 159 15.00 8.21 12.03
CA PHE A 159 15.88 9.27 12.57
C PHE A 159 15.43 9.76 13.94
#